data_AF-A0A8J2JV02-F1
#
_entry.id   AF-A0A8J2JV02-F1
#
_cell.length_a   1.000
_cell.length_b   1.000
_cell.length_c   1.000
_cell.angle_alpha   90.00
_cell.angle_beta   90.00
_cell.angle_gamma   90.00
#
_symmetry.space_group_name_H-M   'P 1'
#
loop_
_entity.id
_entity.type
_entity.pdbx_description
1 polymer ?
#
loop_
_entity_poly.entity_id
_entity_poly.type
_entity_poly.pdbx_seq_one_letter_code
_entity_poly.pdbx_strand_id
1 'polypeptide(L)'
;WLRTHEGFVNNTKSKRDEINVLFYGDSITEGWNGAGKPVYDKEYAPLGTANYGIFGDKTEHVLWRIINGEVEGLHPKVIVLKIGTNNEEDTVDNIVRGITAIVQEL
;
A
#
# COMPACT_ATOMS: atom_id res chain seq x y z
N TRP A 1 8.66 2.10 -10.92
CA TRP A 1 8.71 1.97 -9.47
C TRP A 1 8.91 3.33 -8.78
N LEU A 2 10.10 3.94 -8.81
CA LEU A 2 10.36 5.23 -8.13
C LEU A 2 9.36 6.34 -8.47
N ARG A 3 9.05 6.55 -9.75
CA ARG A 3 8.02 7.52 -10.17
C ARG A 3 6.64 7.25 -9.54
N THR A 4 6.27 5.98 -9.37
CA THR A 4 4.99 5.59 -8.74
C THR A 4 5.03 5.91 -7.25
N HIS A 5 6.12 5.55 -6.58
CA HIS A 5 6.38 5.89 -5.18
C HIS A 5 6.31 7.41 -4.94
N GLU A 6 7.03 8.22 -5.73
CA GLU A 6 6.98 9.68 -5.65
C GLU A 6 5.56 10.23 -5.87
N GLY A 7 4.78 9.61 -6.75
CA GLY A 7 3.37 9.91 -6.94
C GLY A 7 2.53 9.71 -5.66
N PHE A 8 2.76 8.61 -4.94
CA PHE A 8 2.10 8.32 -3.67
C PHE A 8 2.54 9.27 -2.56
N VAL A 9 3.83 9.58 -2.45
CA VAL A 9 4.35 10.60 -1.51
C VAL A 9 3.66 11.95 -1.77
N ASN A 10 3.56 12.37 -3.04
CA ASN A 10 2.90 13.63 -3.39
C ASN A 10 1.39 13.61 -3.11
N ASN A 11 0.72 12.48 -3.36
CA ASN A 11 -0.69 12.32 -3.01
C ASN A 11 -0.92 12.39 -1.50
N THR A 12 -0.06 11.75 -0.70
CA THR A 12 -0.08 11.85 0.77
C THR A 12 0.10 13.30 1.22
N LYS A 13 1.12 13.99 0.72
CA LYS A 13 1.38 15.40 1.09
C LYS A 13 0.20 16.32 0.79
N SER A 14 -0.50 16.07 -0.32
CA SER A 14 -1.61 16.91 -0.78
C SER A 14 -2.97 16.54 -0.21
N LYS A 15 -3.20 15.27 0.15
CA LYS A 15 -4.53 14.74 0.50
C LYS A 15 -4.58 13.97 1.81
N ARG A 16 -3.54 14.05 2.66
CA ARG A 16 -3.46 13.25 3.91
C ARG A 16 -4.72 13.28 4.77
N ASP A 17 -5.41 14.42 4.84
CA ASP A 17 -6.60 14.60 5.67
C ASP A 17 -7.87 13.99 5.03
N GLU A 18 -7.81 13.65 3.74
CA GLU A 18 -8.90 13.01 2.98
C GLU A 18 -8.76 11.47 2.94
N ILE A 19 -7.57 10.94 3.21
CA ILE A 19 -7.27 9.50 3.13
C ILE A 19 -7.66 8.82 4.46
N ASN A 20 -8.89 8.34 4.53
CA ASN A 20 -9.37 7.56 5.69
C ASN A 20 -9.07 6.07 5.57
N VAL A 21 -8.92 5.55 4.35
CA VAL A 21 -8.60 4.15 4.10
C VAL A 21 -7.43 4.05 3.14
N LEU A 22 -6.41 3.29 3.49
CA LEU A 22 -5.24 3.05 2.63
C LEU A 22 -5.19 1.59 2.19
N PHE A 23 -5.30 1.34 0.89
CA PHE A 23 -5.00 0.05 0.28
C PHE A 23 -3.51 0.01 -0.04
N TYR A 24 -2.78 -0.95 0.52
CA TYR A 24 -1.33 -1.01 0.44
C TYR A 24 -0.81 -2.39 0.11
N GLY A 25 0.23 -2.47 -0.75
CA GLY A 25 0.85 -3.73 -1.09
C GLY A 25 1.28 -3.88 -2.55
N ASP A 26 1.06 -5.08 -3.09
CA ASP A 26 1.58 -5.51 -4.39
C ASP A 26 0.60 -5.33 -5.56
N SER A 27 0.81 -6.11 -6.63
CA SER A 27 -0.01 -6.16 -7.84
C SER A 27 -1.47 -6.50 -7.58
N ILE A 28 -1.79 -7.28 -6.55
CA ILE A 28 -3.18 -7.60 -6.18
C ILE A 28 -3.88 -6.34 -5.68
N THR A 29 -3.17 -5.51 -4.91
CA THR A 29 -3.66 -4.22 -4.43
C THR A 29 -3.76 -3.22 -5.59
N GLU A 30 -2.74 -3.13 -6.45
CA GLU A 30 -2.77 -2.29 -7.65
C GLU A 30 -3.94 -2.63 -8.58
N GLY A 31 -4.31 -3.91 -8.66
CA GLY A 31 -5.41 -4.43 -9.48
C GLY A 31 -6.77 -3.79 -9.23
N TRP A 32 -7.00 -3.15 -8.08
CA TRP A 32 -8.20 -2.34 -7.82
C TRP A 32 -8.31 -1.11 -8.73
N ASN A 33 -7.21 -0.63 -9.31
CA ASN A 33 -7.23 0.43 -10.33
C ASN A 33 -7.57 -0.11 -11.73
N GLY A 34 -7.51 -1.43 -11.93
CA GLY A 34 -7.80 -2.12 -13.19
C GLY A 34 -9.14 -2.85 -13.14
N ALA A 35 -9.10 -4.18 -13.20
CA ALA A 35 -10.31 -5.00 -13.25
C ALA A 35 -11.24 -4.82 -12.04
N GLY A 36 -10.68 -4.50 -10.86
CA GLY A 36 -11.46 -4.25 -9.64
C GLY A 36 -12.13 -2.88 -9.57
N LYS A 37 -11.82 -1.96 -10.50
CA LYS A 37 -12.22 -0.56 -10.43
C LYS A 37 -13.72 -0.32 -10.29
N PRO A 38 -14.62 -1.05 -10.98
CA PRO A 38 -16.07 -0.84 -10.81
C PRO A 38 -16.56 -1.06 -9.38
N VAL A 39 -16.01 -2.07 -8.70
CA VAL A 39 -16.34 -2.35 -7.28
C VAL A 39 -15.64 -1.34 -6.38
N TYR A 40 -14.38 -1.02 -6.66
CA TYR A 40 -13.62 -0.05 -5.88
C TYR A 40 -14.30 1.32 -5.86
N ASP A 41 -14.70 1.83 -7.01
CA ASP A 41 -15.36 3.14 -7.14
C ASP A 41 -16.71 3.18 -6.44
N LYS A 42 -17.44 2.06 -6.44
CA LYS A 42 -18.76 1.97 -5.82
C LYS A 42 -18.70 1.81 -4.30
N GLU A 43 -17.82 0.93 -3.81
CA GLU A 43 -17.84 0.47 -2.42
C GLU A 43 -16.77 1.14 -1.55
N TYR A 44 -15.58 1.44 -2.12
CA TYR A 44 -14.43 1.90 -1.34
C TYR A 44 -14.07 3.36 -1.58
N ALA A 45 -14.14 3.86 -2.81
CA ALA A 45 -13.83 5.27 -3.10
C ALA A 45 -14.64 6.28 -2.25
N PRO A 46 -15.94 6.06 -1.95
CA PRO A 46 -16.71 6.97 -1.09
C PRO A 46 -16.21 7.07 0.36
N LEU A 47 -15.37 6.12 0.80
CA LEU A 47 -14.78 6.12 2.14
C LEU A 47 -13.57 7.07 2.25
N GLY A 48 -13.13 7.70 1.16
CA GLY A 48 -11.86 8.45 1.14
C GLY A 48 -10.67 7.50 1.08
N THR A 49 -10.65 6.66 0.04
CA THR A 49 -9.66 5.59 -0.11
C THR A 49 -8.54 5.97 -1.07
N ALA A 50 -7.29 5.71 -0.67
CA ALA A 50 -6.14 5.74 -1.57
C ALA A 50 -5.62 4.32 -1.84
N ASN A 51 -5.21 4.03 -3.08
CA ASN A 51 -4.61 2.76 -3.48
C ASN A 51 -3.15 2.96 -3.83
N TYR A 52 -2.27 2.49 -2.95
CA TYR A 52 -0.81 2.55 -3.07
C TYR A 52 -0.19 1.16 -3.32
N GLY A 53 -0.86 0.35 -4.14
CA GLY A 53 -0.31 -0.90 -4.67
C GLY A 53 0.72 -0.67 -5.77
N ILE A 54 1.79 -1.46 -5.79
CA ILE A 54 2.78 -1.46 -6.88
C ILE A 54 3.04 -2.89 -7.36
N PHE A 55 2.96 -3.12 -8.67
CA PHE A 55 3.30 -4.41 -9.26
C PHE A 55 4.69 -4.91 -8.86
N GLY A 56 4.77 -6.16 -8.44
CA GLY A 56 6.04 -6.84 -8.11
C GLY A 56 6.63 -6.47 -6.75
N ASP A 57 5.93 -5.67 -5.94
CA ASP A 57 6.41 -5.37 -4.59
C ASP A 57 6.54 -6.61 -3.73
N LYS A 58 7.66 -6.67 -3.02
CA LYS A 58 7.95 -7.61 -1.94
C LYS A 58 7.81 -6.91 -0.59
N THR A 59 7.85 -7.64 0.51
CA THR A 59 7.71 -7.06 1.86
C THR A 59 8.72 -5.93 2.12
N GLU A 60 9.98 -6.12 1.73
CA GLU A 60 11.06 -5.15 1.88
C GLU A 60 10.88 -3.91 1.00
N HIS A 61 10.21 -4.02 -0.14
CA HIS A 61 9.88 -2.88 -0.99
C HIS A 61 8.81 -2.01 -0.32
N VAL A 62 7.75 -2.61 0.22
CA VAL A 62 6.72 -1.89 0.98
C VAL A 62 7.31 -1.23 2.22
N LEU A 63 8.15 -1.95 2.97
CA LEU A 63 8.84 -1.39 4.13
C LEU A 63 9.72 -0.20 3.74
N TRP A 64 10.47 -0.30 2.64
CA TRP A 64 11.26 0.82 2.12
C TRP A 64 10.37 2.02 1.76
N ARG A 65 9.20 1.80 1.16
CA ARG A 65 8.29 2.89 0.77
C ARG A 65 7.70 3.63 1.96
N ILE A 66 7.40 2.92 3.05
CA ILE A 66 6.95 3.51 4.33
C ILE A 66 8.01 4.46 4.87
N ILE A 67 9.23 3.96 5.06
CA ILE A 67 10.34 4.75 5.64
C ILE A 67 10.78 5.92 4.73
N ASN A 68 10.39 5.89 3.45
CA ASN A 68 10.65 6.97 2.48
C ASN A 68 9.42 7.86 2.21
N GLY A 69 8.45 7.87 3.15
CA GLY A 69 7.50 8.98 3.27
C GLY A 69 6.15 8.80 2.58
N GLU A 70 5.82 7.60 2.07
CA GLU A 70 4.48 7.38 1.50
C GLU A 70 3.35 7.53 2.51
N VAL A 71 3.64 7.31 3.80
CA VAL A 71 2.66 7.41 4.88
C VAL A 71 2.97 8.53 5.88
N GLU A 72 3.95 9.39 5.58
CA GLU A 72 4.36 10.47 6.48
C GLU A 72 3.20 11.44 6.74
N GLY A 73 2.79 11.55 8.01
CA GLY A 73 1.68 12.40 8.44
C GLY A 73 0.29 11.90 8.02
N LEU A 74 0.15 10.66 7.50
CA LEU A 74 -1.15 10.04 7.33
C LEU A 74 -1.71 9.56 8.68
N HIS A 75 -3.02 9.70 8.84
CA HIS A 75 -3.76 9.14 9.97
C HIS A 75 -5.00 8.39 9.46
N PRO A 76 -4.81 7.32 8.65
CA PRO A 76 -5.94 6.57 8.12
C PRO A 76 -6.62 5.81 9.27
N LYS A 77 -7.93 5.64 9.17
CA LYS A 77 -8.71 4.84 10.13
C LYS A 77 -8.48 3.34 9.91
N VAL A 78 -8.21 2.96 8.66
CA VAL A 78 -8.00 1.56 8.26
C VAL A 78 -6.90 1.48 7.21
N ILE A 79 -6.03 0.49 7.35
CA ILE A 79 -5.08 0.09 6.31
C ILE A 79 -5.40 -1.35 5.88
N VAL A 80 -5.58 -1.55 4.58
CA VAL A 80 -5.77 -2.86 3.96
C VAL A 80 -4.43 -3.28 3.36
N LEU A 81 -3.72 -4.17 4.04
CA LEU A 81 -2.40 -4.66 3.62
C LEU A 81 -2.51 -6.02 2.91
N LYS A 82 -1.99 -6.10 1.68
CA LYS A 82 -1.84 -7.36 0.93
C LYS A 82 -0.46 -7.43 0.28
N ILE A 83 0.44 -8.22 0.88
CA ILE A 83 1.83 -8.35 0.44
C ILE A 83 2.36 -9.76 0.76
N GLY A 84 3.44 -10.14 0.07
CA GLY A 84 4.22 -11.36 0.36
C GLY A 84 4.19 -12.41 -0.75
N THR A 85 3.25 -12.34 -1.70
CA THR A 85 3.18 -13.34 -2.79
C THR A 85 4.37 -13.28 -3.74
N ASN A 86 5.05 -12.14 -3.84
CA ASN A 86 6.24 -11.95 -4.68
C ASN A 86 7.54 -12.35 -3.96
N ASN A 87 7.50 -12.66 -2.66
CA ASN A 87 8.65 -13.15 -1.89
C ASN A 87 8.80 -14.67 -2.07
N GLU A 88 8.62 -15.18 -3.30
CA GLU A 88 8.56 -16.61 -3.61
C GLU A 88 9.86 -17.38 -3.34
N GLU A 89 10.99 -16.67 -3.31
CA GLU A 89 12.32 -17.22 -3.00
C GLU A 89 12.63 -17.22 -1.50
N ASP A 90 11.82 -16.54 -0.68
CA ASP A 90 12.05 -16.43 0.76
C ASP A 90 11.39 -17.58 1.54
N THR A 91 11.92 -17.84 2.73
CA THR A 91 11.24 -18.73 3.68
C THR A 91 9.97 -18.08 4.22
N VAL A 92 8.98 -18.90 4.60
CA VAL A 92 7.74 -18.43 5.24
C VAL A 92 8.05 -17.53 6.44
N ASP A 93 9.04 -17.90 7.27
CA ASP A 93 9.44 -17.11 8.43
C ASP A 93 9.94 -15.71 8.04
N ASN A 94 10.71 -15.59 6.96
CA ASN A 94 11.18 -14.28 6.48
C ASN A 94 10.02 -13.43 5.95
N ILE A 95 9.07 -14.03 5.21
CA ILE A 95 7.87 -13.32 4.74
C ILE A 95 7.05 -12.82 5.92
N VAL A 96 6.83 -13.66 6.94
CA VAL A 96 6.11 -13.28 8.17
C VAL A 96 6.83 -12.15 8.90
N ARG A 97 8.17 -12.20 8.99
CA ARG A 97 8.97 -11.12 9.60
C ARG A 97 8.85 -9.82 8.82
N GLY A 98 8.89 -9.86 7.49
CA GLY A 98 8.69 -8.69 6.64
C GLY A 98 7.31 -8.06 6.82
N ILE A 99 6.25 -8.88 6.82
CA ILE A 99 4.88 -8.41 7.09
C ILE A 99 4.78 -7.83 8.51
N THR A 100 5.40 -8.48 9.50
CA THR A 100 5.40 -7.98 10.89
C THR A 100 6.09 -6.62 10.99
N ALA A 101 7.23 -6.44 10.33
CA ALA A 101 7.94 -5.16 10.31
C ALA A 101 7.09 -4.05 9.66
N ILE A 102 6.39 -4.34 8.56
CA ILE A 102 5.46 -3.39 7.94
C ILE A 102 4.38 -2.97 8.95
N VAL A 103 3.73 -3.92 9.63
CA VAL A 103 2.66 -3.62 10.59
C VAL A 103 3.18 -2.82 11.80
N GLN A 104 4.45 -2.96 12.18
CA GLN A 104 5.05 -2.20 13.28
C GLN A 104 5.37 -0.74 12.91
N GLU A 105 5.65 -0.47 11.64
CA GLU A 105 5.96 0.88 11.14
C GLU A 105 4.71 1.70 10.76
N LEU A 106 3.55 1.04 10.58
CA LEU A 106 2.26 1.66 10.26
C LEU A 106 1.51 2.07 11.54
#